data_AF-A0A7X6UT24-F1
#
_entry.id   AF-A0A7X6UT24-F1
#
_cell.length_a   1.000
_cell.length_b   1.000
_cell.length_c   1.000
_cell.angle_alpha   90.00
_cell.angle_beta   90.00
_cell.angle_gamma   90.00
#
_symmetry.space_group_name_H-M   'P 1'
#
loop_
_entity.id
_entity.type
_entity.pdbx_description
1 polymer ?
#
loop_
_entity_poly.entity_id
_entity_poly.type
_entity_poly.pdbx_seq_one_letter_code
_entity_poly.pdbx_strand_id
1 'polypeptide(L)'
;MIFLLRTAKHRLLWGWITAMLLAAGPLAADQIRTLDISAGGWRGSAGAAAVRPAREEAGVCLTCPFRGQTQRVFWDRTLNLDLRPYALLEMEFSCAQPEALRSLGIYLKSGAGWYLWLPRPTTAGRQTITLALDDAATEGKPKGWQSISGLRLSCTKAASINTEVVLHALRLRTCETVIVRADATLPNPVEGRAARSASARLSRCLNEIGLAHTIISDAQVASGALQTARVAILPYNPHPPRRELRALETFLKRGGRLLVFYAAEPRLAKMMGMTLGDYQAAKQVGQWSSFAFNQQAPAHVPPVVFQDSGNIRPVRPAAKGARVIATWRNQAGRTQKEPAWVQSQQGLWMAHILLDGDDANKKQMLLALLGELHPPAWQTAAAAAWNKSGRIASFQNLPETLAGIRRARTGKISAALVQQALAQDEELRIHVAQRRYPQLVQKAAELKATLLQLYASAQQPRTPEFRGVWNHSGCGLYPGDWNRTCKLLAEAGLTAVFPNLAWAGAAHYPSKLVPATQTARTYGDQLQQS
;
A
#
# COMPACT_ATOMS: atom_id res chain seq x y z
N MET A 1 -7.40 67.87 -47.41
CA MET A 1 -6.87 67.19 -46.20
C MET A 1 -6.91 65.69 -46.46
N ILE A 2 -5.77 65.20 -46.96
CA ILE A 2 -5.23 63.82 -47.02
C ILE A 2 -6.15 62.67 -47.49
N PHE A 3 -6.06 62.46 -48.81
CA PHE A 3 -5.93 61.22 -49.60
C PHE A 3 -6.78 59.95 -49.36
N LEU A 4 -7.52 59.67 -50.44
CA LEU A 4 -8.15 58.45 -50.92
C LEU A 4 -7.17 57.29 -51.29
N LEU A 5 -7.73 56.06 -51.17
CA LEU A 5 -7.68 54.89 -52.09
C LEU A 5 -6.84 53.64 -51.74
N ARG A 6 -7.59 52.51 -51.73
CA ARG A 6 -7.26 51.12 -52.15
C ARG A 6 -6.29 50.35 -51.23
N THR A 7 -6.62 49.21 -50.65
CA THR A 7 -7.16 47.98 -51.28
C THR A 7 -7.51 46.95 -50.19
N ALA A 8 -8.41 46.03 -50.53
CA ALA A 8 -8.65 44.80 -49.78
C ALA A 8 -7.35 44.00 -49.57
N LYS A 9 -7.08 43.59 -48.32
CA LYS A 9 -6.47 42.29 -47.96
C LYS A 9 -6.33 42.14 -46.44
N HIS A 10 -6.82 41.00 -45.95
CA HIS A 10 -6.44 40.31 -44.71
C HIS A 10 -6.74 40.97 -43.35
N ARG A 11 -8.02 40.88 -42.96
CA ARG A 11 -8.40 40.47 -41.60
C ARG A 11 -7.90 39.03 -41.38
N LEU A 12 -6.86 38.83 -40.58
CA LEU A 12 -6.50 37.56 -39.90
C LEU A 12 -5.09 37.73 -39.30
N LEU A 13 -4.99 38.35 -38.12
CA LEU A 13 -3.72 38.41 -37.39
C LEU A 13 -3.90 38.47 -35.87
N TRP A 14 -4.83 37.69 -35.33
CA TRP A 14 -4.91 37.35 -33.90
C TRP A 14 -5.34 35.89 -33.79
N GLY A 15 -4.36 34.97 -33.70
CA GLY A 15 -4.66 33.55 -33.57
C GLY A 15 -3.52 32.60 -33.92
N TRP A 16 -2.31 32.81 -33.40
CA TRP A 16 -1.19 31.85 -33.55
C TRP A 16 -0.33 31.72 -32.28
N ILE A 17 -0.96 31.68 -31.09
CA ILE A 17 -0.35 31.12 -29.86
C ILE A 17 -1.39 30.26 -29.14
N THR A 18 -1.87 29.19 -29.78
CA THR A 18 -2.58 28.07 -29.12
C THR A 18 -2.76 26.89 -30.09
N ALA A 19 -1.68 26.36 -30.66
CA ALA A 19 -1.77 25.14 -31.46
C ALA A 19 -0.44 24.35 -31.47
N MET A 20 0.07 23.99 -30.29
CA MET A 20 1.11 22.95 -30.17
C MET A 20 1.06 22.27 -28.79
N LEU A 21 -0.14 21.83 -28.37
CA LEU A 21 -0.32 21.08 -27.12
C LEU A 21 -1.43 20.03 -27.16
N LEU A 22 -1.81 19.55 -28.35
CA LEU A 22 -2.83 18.51 -28.50
C LEU A 22 -2.32 17.37 -29.38
N ALA A 23 -1.42 16.58 -28.80
CA ALA A 23 -1.26 15.16 -29.14
C ALA A 23 -0.77 14.36 -27.92
N ALA A 24 -1.31 14.67 -26.73
CA ALA A 24 -1.40 13.67 -25.68
C ALA A 24 -2.68 12.90 -25.97
N GLY A 25 -2.57 11.74 -26.65
CA GLY A 25 -3.70 10.82 -26.75
C GLY A 25 -4.28 10.55 -25.36
N PRO A 26 -5.59 10.32 -25.22
CA PRO A 26 -6.20 10.13 -23.91
C PRO A 26 -5.45 9.06 -23.14
N LEU A 27 -4.76 9.49 -22.09
CA LEU A 27 -4.08 8.63 -21.14
C LEU A 27 -5.17 7.79 -20.48
N ALA A 28 -5.26 6.50 -20.85
CA ALA A 28 -6.28 5.61 -20.32
C ALA A 28 -6.19 5.59 -18.79
N ALA A 29 -7.27 6.03 -18.13
CA ALA A 29 -7.49 5.82 -16.70
C ALA A 29 -7.48 4.33 -16.36
N ASP A 30 -7.34 3.99 -15.08
CA ASP A 30 -7.58 2.64 -14.55
C ASP A 30 -8.73 1.95 -15.29
N GLN A 31 -8.39 1.00 -16.15
CA GLN A 31 -9.39 0.28 -16.93
C GLN A 31 -9.98 -0.80 -16.05
N ILE A 32 -11.28 -0.67 -15.81
CA ILE A 32 -12.07 -1.68 -15.12
C ILE A 32 -12.81 -2.48 -16.18
N ARG A 33 -12.53 -3.78 -16.24
CA ARG A 33 -13.32 -4.73 -17.04
C ARG A 33 -14.17 -5.56 -16.09
N THR A 34 -15.48 -5.35 -16.12
CA THR A 34 -16.43 -6.21 -15.43
C THR A 34 -16.62 -7.51 -16.22
N LEU A 35 -16.46 -8.64 -15.56
CA LEU A 35 -16.74 -9.95 -16.14
C LEU A 35 -18.26 -10.22 -16.08
N ASP A 36 -18.77 -10.86 -17.13
CA ASP A 36 -20.15 -11.32 -17.14
C ASP A 36 -20.31 -12.49 -16.15
N ILE A 37 -21.16 -12.27 -15.14
CA ILE A 37 -21.49 -13.23 -14.09
C ILE A 37 -22.94 -13.71 -14.18
N SER A 38 -23.65 -13.43 -15.28
CA SER A 38 -25.04 -13.86 -15.48
C SER A 38 -25.26 -15.33 -15.13
N ALA A 39 -26.45 -15.65 -14.62
CA ALA A 39 -26.76 -16.99 -14.10
C ALA A 39 -26.59 -18.07 -15.17
N GLY A 40 -26.90 -17.75 -16.44
CA GLY A 40 -26.62 -18.61 -17.58
C GLY A 40 -25.11 -18.75 -17.82
N GLY A 41 -24.61 -19.98 -17.98
CA GLY A 41 -23.21 -20.26 -18.31
C GLY A 41 -22.37 -20.87 -17.18
N TRP A 42 -22.93 -21.00 -15.97
CA TRP A 42 -22.31 -21.71 -14.85
C TRP A 42 -22.67 -23.20 -14.86
N ARG A 43 -21.69 -24.07 -14.58
CA ARG A 43 -21.86 -25.51 -14.40
C ARG A 43 -21.43 -25.89 -12.99
N GLY A 44 -22.38 -26.34 -12.17
CA GLY A 44 -22.14 -26.77 -10.79
C GLY A 44 -21.45 -28.14 -10.72
N SER A 45 -20.69 -28.35 -9.65
CA SER A 45 -20.21 -29.68 -9.24
C SER A 45 -21.36 -30.60 -8.81
N ALA A 46 -21.08 -31.89 -8.64
CA ALA A 46 -22.03 -32.79 -8.00
C ALA A 46 -22.47 -32.23 -6.63
N GLY A 47 -23.78 -32.18 -6.39
CA GLY A 47 -24.37 -31.62 -5.17
C GLY A 47 -24.43 -30.09 -5.10
N ALA A 48 -23.95 -29.36 -6.11
CA ALA A 48 -24.13 -27.91 -6.20
C ALA A 48 -25.47 -27.58 -6.86
N ALA A 49 -26.24 -26.68 -6.24
CA ALA A 49 -27.47 -26.16 -6.85
C ALA A 49 -27.13 -25.30 -8.09
N ALA A 50 -28.08 -25.18 -9.02
CA ALA A 50 -27.92 -24.27 -10.16
C ALA A 50 -27.75 -22.82 -9.68
N VAL A 51 -26.88 -22.07 -10.36
CA VAL A 51 -26.71 -20.64 -10.12
C VAL A 51 -28.00 -19.93 -10.54
N ARG A 52 -28.54 -19.08 -9.66
CA ARG A 52 -29.79 -18.36 -9.89
C ARG A 52 -29.59 -16.85 -9.73
N PRO A 53 -30.39 -16.00 -10.40
CA PRO A 53 -30.41 -14.58 -10.08
C PRO A 53 -30.73 -14.36 -8.59
N ALA A 54 -30.09 -13.36 -7.98
CA ALA A 54 -30.47 -12.92 -6.65
C ALA A 54 -31.84 -12.23 -6.67
N ARG A 55 -32.63 -12.41 -5.59
CA ARG A 55 -34.04 -11.96 -5.54
C ARG A 55 -34.20 -10.47 -5.25
N GLU A 56 -33.34 -9.94 -4.37
CA GLU A 56 -33.48 -8.59 -3.81
C GLU A 56 -32.34 -7.64 -4.23
N GLU A 57 -31.24 -8.19 -4.76
CA GLU A 57 -30.05 -7.43 -5.13
C GLU A 57 -29.54 -7.84 -6.51
N ALA A 58 -28.83 -6.96 -7.20
CA ALA A 58 -28.17 -7.28 -8.47
C ALA A 58 -27.03 -8.29 -8.23
N GLY A 59 -27.09 -9.45 -8.88
CA GLY A 59 -26.06 -10.49 -8.77
C GLY A 59 -26.60 -11.89 -9.00
N VAL A 60 -25.76 -12.89 -8.71
CA VAL A 60 -26.12 -14.32 -8.78
C VAL A 60 -25.89 -15.02 -7.45
N CYS A 61 -26.79 -15.91 -7.08
CA CYS A 61 -26.74 -16.68 -5.85
C CYS A 61 -26.11 -18.05 -6.06
N LEU A 62 -25.14 -18.36 -5.18
CA LEU A 62 -24.40 -19.60 -5.07
C LEU A 62 -24.80 -20.28 -3.74
N THR A 63 -25.69 -21.27 -3.82
CA THR A 63 -26.21 -21.97 -2.63
C THR A 63 -25.18 -22.98 -2.09
N CYS A 64 -24.90 -22.91 -0.79
CA CYS A 64 -23.94 -23.77 -0.09
C CYS A 64 -24.69 -24.68 0.91
N PRO A 65 -25.04 -25.93 0.53
CA PRO A 65 -25.85 -26.83 1.36
C PRO A 65 -25.02 -27.56 2.43
N PHE A 66 -24.30 -26.81 3.26
CA PHE A 66 -23.32 -27.37 4.21
C PHE A 66 -23.90 -27.95 5.50
N ARG A 67 -25.21 -27.92 5.74
CA ARG A 67 -25.82 -28.77 6.79
C ARG A 67 -25.67 -30.26 6.46
N GLY A 68 -25.63 -30.62 5.18
CA GLY A 68 -25.45 -32.01 4.74
C GLY A 68 -23.99 -32.48 4.80
N GLN A 69 -23.73 -33.61 4.13
CA GLN A 69 -22.40 -34.22 4.02
C GLN A 69 -21.46 -33.48 3.05
N THR A 70 -21.99 -32.56 2.25
CA THR A 70 -21.24 -31.79 1.25
C THR A 70 -20.14 -30.97 1.91
N GLN A 71 -18.88 -31.29 1.59
CA GLN A 71 -17.70 -30.57 2.10
C GLN A 71 -17.27 -29.39 1.23
N ARG A 72 -17.60 -29.45 -0.06
CA ARG A 72 -17.23 -28.43 -1.04
C ARG A 72 -18.23 -28.45 -2.18
N VAL A 73 -18.61 -27.25 -2.64
CA VAL A 73 -19.35 -27.04 -3.88
C VAL A 73 -18.57 -26.07 -4.76
N PHE A 74 -18.67 -26.23 -6.07
CA PHE A 74 -18.08 -25.27 -7.00
C PHE A 74 -18.92 -25.10 -8.25
N TRP A 75 -18.70 -23.97 -8.93
CA TRP A 75 -19.34 -23.63 -10.19
C TRP A 75 -18.28 -23.16 -11.17
N ASP A 76 -18.30 -23.77 -12.35
CA ASP A 76 -17.38 -23.47 -13.44
C ASP A 76 -18.07 -22.66 -14.53
N ARG A 77 -17.38 -21.65 -15.05
CA ARG A 77 -17.78 -20.89 -16.23
C ARG A 77 -16.65 -20.93 -17.24
N THR A 78 -16.97 -21.15 -18.51
CA THR A 78 -15.99 -21.01 -19.60
C THR A 78 -15.66 -19.54 -19.77
N LEU A 79 -14.37 -19.22 -19.91
CA LEU A 79 -13.89 -17.88 -20.24
C LEU A 79 -12.92 -17.95 -21.42
N ASN A 80 -12.66 -16.81 -22.05
CA ASN A 80 -11.55 -16.65 -22.96
C ASN A 80 -10.96 -15.26 -22.77
N LEU A 81 -9.91 -15.16 -21.96
CA LEU A 81 -9.33 -13.90 -21.52
C LEU A 81 -7.81 -13.93 -21.57
N ASP A 82 -7.24 -12.83 -22.04
CA ASP A 82 -5.85 -12.44 -21.76
C ASP A 82 -5.85 -11.51 -20.55
N LEU A 83 -5.26 -12.00 -19.45
CA LEU A 83 -5.15 -11.24 -18.21
C LEU A 83 -3.84 -10.48 -18.05
N ARG A 84 -2.88 -10.60 -18.99
CA ARG A 84 -1.60 -9.85 -18.93
C ARG A 84 -1.75 -8.33 -18.77
N PRO A 85 -2.78 -7.67 -19.33
CA PRO A 85 -2.95 -6.23 -19.13
C PRO A 85 -3.38 -5.85 -17.72
N TYR A 86 -3.93 -6.79 -16.94
CA TYR A 86 -4.53 -6.54 -15.64
C TYR A 86 -3.58 -6.92 -14.50
N ALA A 87 -3.82 -6.31 -13.35
CA ALA A 87 -3.05 -6.45 -12.13
C ALA A 87 -3.85 -7.08 -10.99
N LEU A 88 -5.15 -6.76 -10.95
CA LEU A 88 -6.04 -7.16 -9.87
C LEU A 88 -7.31 -7.82 -10.39
N LEU A 89 -7.82 -8.74 -9.59
CA LEU A 89 -9.17 -9.26 -9.64
C LEU A 89 -9.92 -8.81 -8.38
N GLU A 90 -10.96 -8.01 -8.54
CA GLU A 90 -11.88 -7.63 -7.48
C GLU A 90 -13.13 -8.51 -7.52
N MET A 91 -13.50 -9.07 -6.37
CA MET A 91 -14.73 -9.81 -6.19
C MET A 91 -15.60 -9.11 -5.15
N GLU A 92 -16.79 -8.72 -5.58
CA GLU A 92 -17.81 -8.13 -4.73
C GLU A 92 -18.91 -9.16 -4.48
N PHE A 93 -19.15 -9.48 -3.22
CA PHE A 93 -20.10 -10.50 -2.82
C PHE A 93 -20.75 -10.20 -1.47
N SER A 94 -21.91 -10.80 -1.21
CA SER A 94 -22.57 -10.83 0.09
C SER A 94 -22.67 -12.25 0.61
N CYS A 95 -22.47 -12.43 1.92
CA CYS A 95 -22.70 -13.71 2.60
C CYS A 95 -23.25 -13.44 3.99
N ALA A 96 -24.43 -13.98 4.32
CA ALA A 96 -25.04 -13.74 5.63
C ALA A 96 -24.34 -14.49 6.77
N GLN A 97 -23.77 -15.66 6.46
CA GLN A 97 -23.16 -16.58 7.44
C GLN A 97 -21.75 -16.97 6.95
N PRO A 98 -20.76 -16.06 7.04
CA PRO A 98 -19.39 -16.31 6.59
C PRO A 98 -18.72 -17.46 7.35
N GLU A 99 -19.10 -17.72 8.60
CA GLU A 99 -18.60 -18.82 9.44
C GLU A 99 -18.91 -20.21 8.89
N ALA A 100 -19.90 -20.33 7.98
CA ALA A 100 -20.14 -21.55 7.23
C ALA A 100 -19.00 -21.87 6.24
N LEU A 101 -18.22 -20.87 5.85
CA LEU A 101 -17.23 -20.94 4.77
C LEU A 101 -15.81 -20.95 5.33
N ARG A 102 -15.09 -22.06 5.12
CA ARG A 102 -13.63 -22.13 5.34
C ARG A 102 -12.88 -21.29 4.30
N SER A 103 -13.42 -21.22 3.10
CA SER A 103 -12.87 -20.45 1.98
C SER A 103 -13.94 -20.18 0.92
N LEU A 104 -13.86 -19.01 0.29
CA LEU A 104 -14.55 -18.68 -0.96
C LEU A 104 -13.50 -18.60 -2.08
N GLY A 105 -13.13 -19.75 -2.62
CA GLY A 105 -12.04 -19.87 -3.58
C GLY A 105 -12.40 -19.36 -4.98
N ILE A 106 -11.46 -18.69 -5.62
CA ILE A 106 -11.51 -18.31 -7.04
C ILE A 106 -10.38 -19.01 -7.76
N TYR A 107 -10.66 -19.67 -8.88
CA TYR A 107 -9.66 -20.31 -9.72
C TYR A 107 -9.79 -19.86 -11.16
N LEU A 108 -8.67 -19.65 -11.82
CA LEU A 108 -8.58 -19.30 -13.24
C LEU A 108 -7.80 -20.37 -13.97
N LYS A 109 -8.47 -21.08 -14.89
CA LYS A 109 -7.88 -22.17 -15.65
C LYS A 109 -6.97 -21.63 -16.74
N SER A 110 -5.73 -22.10 -16.79
CA SER A 110 -4.77 -21.77 -17.84
C SER A 110 -4.06 -23.03 -18.34
N GLY A 111 -4.39 -23.50 -19.55
CA GLY A 111 -3.85 -24.75 -20.07
C GLY A 111 -4.13 -25.94 -19.14
N ALA A 112 -3.06 -26.62 -18.69
CA ALA A 112 -3.13 -27.80 -17.83
C ALA A 112 -3.02 -27.48 -16.32
N GLY A 113 -3.21 -26.21 -15.93
CA GLY A 113 -3.18 -25.81 -14.53
C GLY A 113 -4.14 -24.68 -14.21
N TRP A 114 -4.08 -24.23 -12.96
CA TRP A 114 -4.93 -23.19 -12.39
C TRP A 114 -4.09 -22.18 -11.62
N TYR A 115 -4.50 -20.93 -11.71
CA TYR A 115 -4.17 -19.91 -10.73
C TYR A 115 -5.32 -19.85 -9.72
N LEU A 116 -5.04 -19.73 -8.43
CA LEU A 116 -6.09 -19.71 -7.41
C LEU A 116 -5.80 -18.81 -6.22
N TRP A 117 -6.90 -18.33 -5.63
CA TRP A 117 -6.94 -17.67 -4.33
C TRP A 117 -7.97 -18.37 -3.45
N LEU A 118 -7.68 -18.48 -2.17
CA LEU A 118 -8.58 -19.09 -1.17
C LEU A 118 -8.90 -18.09 -0.04
N PRO A 119 -9.48 -16.92 -0.37
CA PRO A 119 -9.83 -15.94 0.64
C PRO A 119 -10.87 -16.53 1.60
N ARG A 120 -10.80 -16.11 2.86
CA ARG A 120 -11.76 -16.47 3.89
C ARG A 120 -12.70 -15.28 4.10
N PRO A 121 -13.99 -15.40 3.80
CA PRO A 121 -14.97 -14.41 4.22
C PRO A 121 -14.96 -14.34 5.75
N THR A 122 -14.66 -13.17 6.31
CA THR A 122 -14.66 -12.95 7.77
C THR A 122 -15.83 -12.08 8.23
N THR A 123 -16.62 -11.60 7.27
CA THR A 123 -17.60 -10.55 7.44
C THR A 123 -18.95 -11.01 6.91
N ALA A 124 -20.02 -10.78 7.67
CA ALA A 124 -21.39 -10.95 7.20
C ALA A 124 -21.83 -9.75 6.35
N GLY A 125 -22.67 -9.99 5.33
CA GLY A 125 -23.15 -8.97 4.42
C GLY A 125 -22.19 -8.67 3.25
N ARG A 126 -22.42 -7.52 2.60
CA ARG A 126 -21.74 -7.12 1.37
C ARG A 126 -20.30 -6.67 1.62
N GLN A 127 -19.38 -7.23 0.84
CA GLN A 127 -17.97 -6.91 0.90
C GLN A 127 -17.31 -7.03 -0.47
N THR A 128 -16.20 -6.31 -0.63
CA THR A 128 -15.30 -6.44 -1.78
C THR A 128 -13.97 -6.95 -1.30
N ILE A 129 -13.46 -7.98 -1.94
CA ILE A 129 -12.07 -8.41 -1.79
C ILE A 129 -11.31 -8.10 -3.08
N THR A 130 -10.04 -7.73 -2.93
CA THR A 130 -9.13 -7.44 -4.03
C THR A 130 -8.01 -8.47 -3.99
N LEU A 131 -7.77 -9.14 -5.11
CA LEU A 131 -6.80 -10.21 -5.25
C LEU A 131 -5.76 -9.77 -6.29
N ALA A 132 -4.49 -9.70 -5.91
CA ALA A 132 -3.43 -9.44 -6.87
C ALA A 132 -3.16 -10.68 -7.72
N LEU A 133 -2.96 -10.48 -9.02
CA LEU A 133 -2.63 -11.56 -9.95
C LEU A 133 -1.31 -12.25 -9.55
N ASP A 134 -0.33 -11.47 -9.11
CA ASP A 134 0.98 -11.97 -8.68
C ASP A 134 0.93 -12.81 -7.37
N ASP A 135 -0.14 -12.66 -6.57
CA ASP A 135 -0.34 -13.42 -5.33
C ASP A 135 -1.03 -14.77 -5.57
N ALA A 136 -1.37 -15.11 -6.82
CA ALA A 136 -2.04 -16.37 -7.13
C ALA A 136 -1.16 -17.57 -6.78
N ALA A 137 -1.70 -18.48 -5.97
CA ALA A 137 -1.13 -19.82 -5.88
C ALA A 137 -1.35 -20.54 -7.22
N THR A 138 -0.53 -21.57 -7.47
CA THR A 138 -0.63 -22.38 -8.68
C THR A 138 -0.96 -23.82 -8.33
N GLU A 139 -1.85 -24.43 -9.11
CA GLU A 139 -2.16 -25.87 -9.07
C GLU A 139 -1.93 -26.44 -10.47
N GLY A 140 -1.16 -27.54 -10.57
CA GLY A 140 -0.76 -28.10 -11.86
C GLY A 140 0.25 -27.22 -12.59
N LYS A 141 0.14 -27.13 -13.92
CA LYS A 141 1.07 -26.37 -14.78
C LYS A 141 0.33 -25.32 -15.63
N PRO A 142 0.05 -24.13 -15.07
CA PRO A 142 -0.58 -23.05 -15.80
C PRO A 142 0.23 -22.63 -17.05
N LYS A 143 -0.44 -22.38 -18.18
CA LYS A 143 0.21 -21.92 -19.43
C LYS A 143 0.61 -20.43 -19.38
N GLY A 144 0.04 -19.67 -18.45
CA GLY A 144 0.25 -18.23 -18.29
C GLY A 144 -1.04 -17.41 -18.36
N TRP A 145 -0.95 -16.13 -17.99
CA TRP A 145 -2.08 -15.18 -17.94
C TRP A 145 -2.71 -14.87 -19.30
N GLN A 146 -2.01 -15.14 -20.41
CA GLN A 146 -2.48 -14.94 -21.78
C GLN A 146 -3.53 -15.94 -22.27
N SER A 147 -3.83 -16.97 -21.48
CA SER A 147 -4.64 -18.11 -21.93
C SER A 147 -5.61 -18.58 -20.84
N ILE A 148 -6.35 -17.63 -20.25
CA ILE A 148 -7.37 -17.98 -19.25
C ILE A 148 -8.62 -18.49 -19.97
N SER A 149 -8.94 -19.75 -19.71
CA SER A 149 -9.99 -20.52 -20.39
C SER A 149 -11.20 -20.86 -19.51
N GLY A 150 -11.10 -20.59 -18.21
CA GLY A 150 -12.19 -20.91 -17.29
C GLY A 150 -12.05 -20.20 -15.95
N LEU A 151 -13.19 -20.02 -15.30
CA LEU A 151 -13.33 -19.49 -13.95
C LEU A 151 -14.07 -20.52 -13.10
N ARG A 152 -13.54 -20.81 -11.92
CA ARG A 152 -14.22 -21.59 -10.89
C ARG A 152 -14.43 -20.72 -9.66
N LEU A 153 -15.65 -20.69 -9.16
CA LEU A 153 -15.95 -20.23 -7.81
C LEU A 153 -16.22 -21.45 -6.96
N SER A 154 -15.57 -21.57 -5.80
CA SER A 154 -15.76 -22.71 -4.91
C SER A 154 -15.97 -22.28 -3.48
N CYS A 155 -16.97 -22.86 -2.82
CA CYS A 155 -17.20 -22.71 -1.40
C CYS A 155 -16.77 -23.99 -0.69
N THR A 156 -16.04 -23.86 0.41
CA THR A 156 -15.60 -24.99 1.23
C THR A 156 -16.17 -24.87 2.63
N LYS A 157 -16.71 -25.96 3.17
CA LYS A 157 -17.37 -26.02 4.47
C LYS A 157 -16.37 -25.74 5.62
N ALA A 158 -16.77 -24.86 6.55
CA ALA A 158 -16.15 -24.69 7.87
C ALA A 158 -17.07 -25.19 8.99
N ALA A 159 -18.37 -24.91 8.89
CA ALA A 159 -19.38 -25.31 9.88
C ALA A 159 -20.59 -25.97 9.19
N SER A 160 -21.34 -26.79 9.94
CA SER A 160 -22.57 -27.44 9.46
C SER A 160 -23.75 -26.47 9.39
N ILE A 161 -23.61 -25.44 8.56
CA ILE A 161 -24.55 -24.32 8.42
C ILE A 161 -24.78 -24.08 6.93
N ASN A 162 -26.03 -24.10 6.47
CA ASN A 162 -26.37 -23.76 5.10
C ASN A 162 -26.21 -22.26 4.92
N THR A 163 -25.54 -21.83 3.85
CA THR A 163 -25.39 -20.40 3.55
C THR A 163 -25.57 -20.15 2.06
N GLU A 164 -25.66 -18.88 1.70
CA GLU A 164 -25.64 -18.42 0.31
C GLU A 164 -24.56 -17.36 0.14
N VAL A 165 -23.89 -17.41 -1.01
CA VAL A 165 -23.01 -16.34 -1.46
C VAL A 165 -23.68 -15.67 -2.65
N VAL A 166 -24.00 -14.39 -2.52
CA VAL A 166 -24.47 -13.57 -3.64
C VAL A 166 -23.26 -12.89 -4.25
N LEU A 167 -22.90 -13.27 -5.47
CA LEU A 167 -21.85 -12.61 -6.24
C LEU A 167 -22.45 -11.42 -6.99
N HIS A 168 -22.00 -10.21 -6.67
CA HIS A 168 -22.48 -8.97 -7.29
C HIS A 168 -21.64 -8.56 -8.49
N ALA A 169 -20.32 -8.74 -8.41
CA ALA A 169 -19.42 -8.40 -9.50
C ALA A 169 -18.08 -9.13 -9.42
N LEU A 170 -17.51 -9.39 -10.59
CA LEU A 170 -16.09 -9.70 -10.76
C LEU A 170 -15.49 -8.65 -11.69
N ARG A 171 -14.44 -7.97 -11.27
CA ARG A 171 -13.81 -6.88 -12.03
C ARG A 171 -12.32 -7.11 -12.15
N LEU A 172 -11.80 -7.01 -13.36
CA LEU A 172 -10.38 -6.95 -13.63
C LEU A 172 -9.95 -5.50 -13.68
N ARG A 173 -8.82 -5.17 -13.05
CA ARG A 173 -8.28 -3.81 -13.04
C ARG A 173 -6.85 -3.81 -13.54
N THR A 174 -6.56 -2.87 -14.44
CA THR A 174 -5.17 -2.50 -14.73
C THR A 174 -4.55 -1.86 -13.50
N CYS A 175 -3.23 -1.78 -13.46
CA CYS A 175 -2.58 -0.92 -12.49
C CYS A 175 -1.60 0.03 -13.17
N GLU A 176 -1.71 1.30 -12.81
CA GLU A 176 -0.83 2.35 -13.27
C GLU A 176 0.41 2.52 -12.37
N THR A 177 0.45 1.85 -11.21
CA THR A 177 1.59 1.83 -10.29
C THR A 177 2.27 0.46 -10.32
N VAL A 178 3.57 0.45 -10.59
CA VAL A 178 4.35 -0.78 -10.69
C VAL A 178 5.55 -0.72 -9.76
N ILE A 179 5.80 -1.79 -9.02
CA ILE A 179 7.04 -1.99 -8.28
C ILE A 179 8.01 -2.79 -9.16
N VAL A 180 9.19 -2.24 -9.42
CA VAL A 180 10.26 -2.92 -10.15
C VAL A 180 11.20 -3.58 -9.15
N ARG A 181 11.21 -4.91 -9.10
CA ARG A 181 12.11 -5.69 -8.25
C ARG A 181 13.35 -6.10 -9.03
N ALA A 182 14.52 -5.79 -8.49
CA ALA A 182 15.78 -6.33 -8.99
C ALA A 182 15.85 -7.82 -8.61
N ASP A 183 15.71 -8.71 -9.60
CA ASP A 183 15.67 -10.17 -9.40
C ASP A 183 16.91 -10.83 -10.01
N ALA A 184 17.23 -10.50 -11.26
CA ALA A 184 18.28 -11.18 -12.03
C ALA A 184 19.63 -10.45 -12.00
N THR A 185 19.67 -9.20 -11.54
CA THR A 185 20.81 -8.29 -11.72
C THR A 185 21.63 -8.05 -10.46
N LEU A 186 21.23 -8.65 -9.34
CA LEU A 186 21.91 -8.47 -8.06
C LEU A 186 23.11 -9.42 -7.92
N PRO A 187 24.25 -8.92 -7.43
CA PRO A 187 25.52 -9.64 -7.44
C PRO A 187 25.56 -10.83 -6.46
N ASN A 188 24.71 -10.82 -5.43
CA ASN A 188 24.73 -11.85 -4.40
C ASN A 188 23.35 -12.10 -3.75
N PRO A 189 23.17 -13.25 -3.06
CA PRO A 189 21.91 -13.60 -2.41
C PRO A 189 21.48 -12.66 -1.27
N VAL A 190 22.42 -11.97 -0.61
CA VAL A 190 22.13 -11.02 0.48
C VAL A 190 21.42 -9.79 -0.07
N GLU A 191 21.97 -9.19 -1.13
CA GLU A 191 21.32 -8.09 -1.84
C GLU A 191 19.98 -8.53 -2.46
N GLY A 192 19.92 -9.76 -2.98
CA GLY A 192 18.66 -10.36 -3.44
C GLY A 192 17.57 -10.40 -2.36
N ARG A 193 17.94 -10.72 -1.11
CA ARG A 193 17.00 -10.66 0.02
C ARG A 193 16.62 -9.21 0.34
N ALA A 194 17.58 -8.30 0.36
CA ALA A 194 17.31 -6.88 0.62
C ALA A 194 16.33 -6.27 -0.39
N ALA A 195 16.50 -6.56 -1.69
CA ALA A 195 15.59 -6.11 -2.74
C ALA A 195 14.18 -6.68 -2.55
N ARG A 196 14.05 -7.98 -2.28
CA ARG A 196 12.75 -8.62 -1.99
C ARG A 196 12.08 -8.01 -0.77
N SER A 197 12.82 -7.79 0.32
CA SER A 197 12.29 -7.16 1.53
C SER A 197 11.84 -5.72 1.28
N ALA A 198 12.61 -4.93 0.52
CA ALA A 198 12.24 -3.57 0.16
C ALA A 198 10.97 -3.52 -0.70
N SER A 199 10.86 -4.40 -1.72
CA SER A 199 9.65 -4.52 -2.54
C SER A 199 8.44 -4.96 -1.72
N ALA A 200 8.58 -5.96 -0.85
CA ALA A 200 7.50 -6.45 0.00
C ALA A 200 7.00 -5.38 0.99
N ARG A 201 7.92 -4.57 1.53
CA ARG A 201 7.58 -3.46 2.43
C ARG A 201 6.74 -2.41 1.72
N LEU A 202 7.17 -1.93 0.55
CA LEU A 202 6.39 -0.97 -0.25
C LEU A 202 5.05 -1.56 -0.70
N SER A 203 5.04 -2.82 -1.12
CA SER A 203 3.82 -3.53 -1.49
C SER A 203 2.79 -3.55 -0.35
N ARG A 204 3.23 -3.91 0.87
CA ARG A 204 2.40 -3.84 2.07
C ARG A 204 1.86 -2.43 2.32
N CYS A 205 2.72 -1.40 2.26
CA CYS A 205 2.29 -0.01 2.44
C CYS A 205 1.20 0.39 1.42
N LEU A 206 1.40 0.08 0.14
CA LEU A 206 0.44 0.35 -0.94
C LEU A 206 -0.91 -0.36 -0.71
N ASN A 207 -0.86 -1.65 -0.33
CA ASN A 207 -2.07 -2.42 0.00
C ASN A 207 -2.84 -1.82 1.19
N GLU A 208 -2.12 -1.38 2.22
CA GLU A 208 -2.74 -0.78 3.41
C GLU A 208 -3.44 0.56 3.09
N ILE A 209 -2.84 1.41 2.24
CA ILE A 209 -3.46 2.65 1.75
C ILE A 209 -4.50 2.39 0.64
N GLY A 210 -4.67 1.15 0.21
CA GLY A 210 -5.68 0.75 -0.79
C GLY A 210 -5.29 1.04 -2.23
N LEU A 211 -4.00 1.20 -2.52
CA LEU A 211 -3.49 1.34 -3.87
C LEU A 211 -3.10 -0.01 -4.46
N ALA A 212 -3.74 -0.33 -5.57
CA ALA A 212 -3.34 -1.39 -6.48
C ALA A 212 -1.89 -1.21 -6.93
N HIS A 213 -1.17 -2.32 -7.12
CA HIS A 213 0.12 -2.34 -7.80
C HIS A 213 0.44 -3.74 -8.32
N THR A 214 1.38 -3.83 -9.27
CA THR A 214 2.02 -5.09 -9.68
C THR A 214 3.49 -5.09 -9.29
N ILE A 215 4.08 -6.27 -9.17
CA ILE A 215 5.52 -6.43 -8.97
C ILE A 215 6.11 -7.10 -10.21
N ILE A 216 6.97 -6.40 -10.93
CA ILE A 216 7.67 -6.92 -12.11
C ILE A 216 9.17 -6.99 -11.87
N SER A 217 9.84 -7.91 -12.55
CA SER A 217 11.31 -8.01 -12.52
C SER A 217 11.98 -7.00 -13.46
N ASP A 218 13.26 -6.71 -13.19
CA ASP A 218 14.18 -6.02 -14.09
C ASP A 218 14.17 -6.58 -15.54
N ALA A 219 14.10 -7.90 -15.70
CA ALA A 219 13.97 -8.56 -16.99
C ALA A 219 12.64 -8.24 -17.71
N GLN A 220 11.53 -8.22 -16.97
CA GLN A 220 10.22 -7.84 -17.51
C GLN A 220 10.18 -6.35 -17.90
N VAL A 221 10.83 -5.47 -17.13
CA VAL A 221 11.00 -4.06 -17.52
C VAL A 221 11.73 -3.96 -18.85
N ALA A 222 12.85 -4.69 -19.00
CA ALA A 222 13.60 -4.72 -20.25
C ALA A 222 12.80 -5.26 -21.45
N SER A 223 11.79 -6.11 -21.22
CA SER A 223 10.88 -6.61 -22.26
C SER A 223 9.62 -5.75 -22.46
N GLY A 224 9.53 -4.58 -21.84
CA GLY A 224 8.45 -3.62 -22.07
C GLY A 224 7.26 -3.71 -21.10
N ALA A 225 7.38 -4.39 -19.97
CA ALA A 225 6.28 -4.52 -18.99
C ALA A 225 5.80 -3.19 -18.37
N LEU A 226 6.53 -2.08 -18.57
CA LEU A 226 6.10 -0.76 -18.11
C LEU A 226 5.05 -0.09 -19.03
N GLN A 227 4.68 -0.68 -20.17
CA GLN A 227 3.84 -0.05 -21.21
C GLN A 227 2.57 0.65 -20.70
N THR A 228 1.89 0.04 -19.72
CA THR A 228 0.65 0.56 -19.13
C THR A 228 0.87 1.36 -17.85
N ALA A 229 2.09 1.40 -17.31
CA ALA A 229 2.40 2.10 -16.07
C ALA A 229 2.40 3.63 -16.26
N ARG A 230 2.07 4.34 -15.17
CA ARG A 230 2.29 5.78 -14.99
C ARG A 230 3.41 6.05 -14.01
N VAL A 231 3.50 5.24 -12.97
CA VAL A 231 4.54 5.32 -11.95
C VAL A 231 5.25 3.98 -11.84
N ALA A 232 6.58 4.01 -11.91
CA ALA A 232 7.42 2.87 -11.55
C ALA A 232 8.20 3.20 -10.28
N ILE A 233 8.06 2.33 -9.29
CA ILE A 233 8.72 2.42 -8.00
C ILE A 233 9.92 1.47 -8.02
N LEU A 234 11.11 1.97 -7.70
CA LEU A 234 12.35 1.19 -7.59
C LEU A 234 12.74 1.11 -6.11
N PRO A 235 12.34 0.04 -5.39
CA PRO A 235 12.54 -0.09 -3.94
C PRO A 235 13.99 -0.19 -3.50
N TYR A 236 14.80 -0.86 -4.33
CA TYR A 236 16.23 -1.09 -4.16
C TYR A 236 16.76 -1.73 -5.45
N ASN A 237 17.13 -0.88 -6.40
CA ASN A 237 17.68 -1.28 -7.69
C ASN A 237 19.04 -0.62 -7.84
N PRO A 238 20.08 -1.11 -7.13
CA PRO A 238 21.35 -0.39 -7.01
C PRO A 238 22.05 -0.22 -8.36
N HIS A 239 22.03 -1.26 -9.21
CA HIS A 239 22.74 -1.28 -10.49
C HIS A 239 21.84 -1.76 -11.64
N PRO A 240 20.83 -0.98 -12.06
CA PRO A 240 19.98 -1.35 -13.19
C PRO A 240 20.83 -1.57 -14.45
N PRO A 241 20.74 -2.72 -15.14
CA PRO A 241 21.54 -2.99 -16.33
C PRO A 241 21.16 -2.07 -17.49
N ARG A 242 22.03 -1.99 -18.50
CA ARG A 242 21.84 -1.12 -19.69
C ARG A 242 20.47 -1.32 -20.37
N ARG A 243 19.95 -2.54 -20.41
CA ARG A 243 18.64 -2.84 -21.02
C ARG A 243 17.49 -2.24 -20.19
N GLU A 244 17.54 -2.38 -18.87
CA GLU A 244 16.57 -1.77 -17.96
C GLU A 244 16.65 -0.24 -18.04
N LEU A 245 17.84 0.34 -17.99
CA LEU A 245 18.02 1.80 -18.11
C LEU A 245 17.41 2.36 -19.40
N ARG A 246 17.57 1.68 -20.54
CA ARG A 246 16.93 2.08 -21.80
C ARG A 246 15.40 2.02 -21.71
N ALA A 247 14.86 0.96 -21.10
CA ALA A 247 13.41 0.84 -20.92
C ALA A 247 12.85 1.93 -19.98
N LEU A 248 13.57 2.25 -18.90
CA LEU A 248 13.24 3.35 -17.98
C LEU A 248 13.34 4.70 -18.70
N GLU A 249 14.31 4.89 -19.60
CA GLU A 249 14.43 6.12 -20.39
C GLU A 249 13.24 6.28 -21.35
N THR A 250 12.86 5.22 -22.06
CA THR A 250 11.66 5.23 -22.91
C THR A 250 10.40 5.49 -22.08
N PHE A 251 10.30 4.90 -20.89
CA PHE A 251 9.20 5.12 -19.97
C PHE A 251 9.07 6.59 -19.54
N LEU A 252 10.18 7.23 -19.14
CA LEU A 252 10.21 8.66 -18.81
C LEU A 252 9.86 9.55 -20.02
N LYS A 253 10.38 9.23 -21.21
CA LYS A 253 10.12 9.98 -22.45
C LYS A 253 8.65 10.01 -22.85
N ARG A 254 7.88 8.96 -22.53
CA ARG A 254 6.42 8.93 -22.76
C ARG A 254 5.58 9.52 -21.61
N GLY A 255 6.21 10.17 -20.64
CA GLY A 255 5.55 10.81 -19.51
C GLY A 255 5.38 9.94 -18.26
N GLY A 256 6.02 8.75 -18.22
CA GLY A 256 6.12 7.97 -16.99
C GLY A 256 6.93 8.68 -15.90
N ARG A 257 6.68 8.34 -14.64
CA ARG A 257 7.36 8.92 -13.47
C ARG A 257 8.05 7.85 -12.62
N LEU A 258 9.19 8.19 -12.04
CA LEU A 258 9.93 7.28 -11.17
C LEU A 258 9.84 7.70 -9.69
N LEU A 259 9.66 6.71 -8.82
CA LEU A 259 9.84 6.85 -7.38
C LEU A 259 10.99 5.92 -6.95
N VAL A 260 12.17 6.48 -6.70
CA VAL A 260 13.39 5.72 -6.44
C VAL A 260 13.72 5.74 -4.95
N PHE A 261 13.95 4.56 -4.38
CA PHE A 261 14.44 4.37 -3.02
C PHE A 261 15.85 3.79 -3.07
N TYR A 262 16.86 4.66 -3.04
CA TYR A 262 18.28 4.31 -3.14
C TYR A 262 18.68 3.56 -4.43
N ALA A 263 19.60 4.17 -5.19
CA ALA A 263 20.30 3.48 -6.27
C ALA A 263 21.75 3.96 -6.37
N ALA A 264 22.60 3.15 -6.99
CA ALA A 264 24.03 3.37 -7.14
C ALA A 264 24.43 3.72 -8.59
N GLU A 265 23.46 3.99 -9.47
CA GLU A 265 23.65 4.20 -10.91
C GLU A 265 23.54 5.68 -11.30
N PRO A 266 24.66 6.37 -11.63
CA PRO A 266 24.65 7.79 -11.99
C PRO A 266 23.83 8.12 -13.24
N ARG A 267 23.70 7.17 -14.19
CA ARG A 267 22.90 7.39 -15.41
C ARG A 267 21.42 7.54 -15.07
N LEU A 268 20.92 6.77 -14.11
CA LEU A 268 19.55 6.89 -13.63
C LEU A 268 19.32 8.26 -12.99
N ALA A 269 20.24 8.74 -12.15
CA ALA A 269 20.16 10.08 -11.56
C ALA A 269 20.13 11.17 -12.63
N LYS A 270 21.03 11.07 -13.62
CA LYS A 270 21.09 12.01 -14.75
C LYS A 270 19.79 12.03 -15.55
N MET A 271 19.22 10.85 -15.85
CA MET A 271 17.92 10.74 -16.54
C MET A 271 16.80 11.42 -15.76
N MET A 272 16.87 11.40 -14.43
CA MET A 272 15.93 12.08 -13.55
C MET A 272 16.26 13.56 -13.30
N GLY A 273 17.29 14.13 -13.95
CA GLY A 273 17.68 15.53 -13.75
C GLY A 273 18.34 15.80 -12.39
N MET A 274 19.06 14.80 -11.88
CA MET A 274 19.71 14.83 -10.58
C MET A 274 21.17 14.34 -10.67
N THR A 275 21.97 14.64 -9.65
CA THR A 275 23.36 14.16 -9.52
C THR A 275 23.46 13.24 -8.31
N LEU A 276 23.99 12.04 -8.52
CA LEU A 276 24.24 11.06 -7.47
C LEU A 276 25.52 11.43 -6.69
N GLY A 277 25.41 11.48 -5.37
CA GLY A 277 26.56 11.63 -4.48
C GLY A 277 27.21 10.30 -4.09
N ASP A 278 28.28 10.43 -3.32
CA ASP A 278 29.00 9.28 -2.76
C ASP A 278 28.19 8.55 -1.70
N TYR A 279 28.50 7.27 -1.52
CA TYR A 279 28.01 6.48 -0.40
C TYR A 279 28.53 7.05 0.92
N GLN A 280 27.67 7.12 1.93
CA GLN A 280 28.03 7.58 3.27
C GLN A 280 27.49 6.60 4.32
N ALA A 281 28.39 6.00 5.09
CA ALA A 281 28.02 5.26 6.30
C ALA A 281 27.83 6.22 7.47
N ALA A 282 26.90 5.89 8.38
CA ALA A 282 26.70 6.66 9.59
C ALA A 282 27.94 6.55 10.48
N LYS A 283 28.45 7.68 10.96
CA LYS A 283 29.60 7.75 11.87
C LYS A 283 29.20 7.48 13.32
N GLN A 284 27.93 7.69 13.64
CA GLN A 284 27.35 7.47 14.96
C GLN A 284 25.89 7.06 14.82
N VAL A 285 25.41 6.30 15.81
CA VAL A 285 23.99 5.90 15.89
C VAL A 285 23.12 7.16 15.88
N GLY A 286 22.04 7.11 15.11
CA GLY A 286 21.10 8.21 15.00
C GLY A 286 21.61 9.47 14.28
N GLN A 287 22.67 9.36 13.46
CA GLN A 287 23.07 10.46 12.57
C GLN A 287 21.94 10.85 11.60
N TRP A 288 21.18 9.87 11.11
CA TRP A 288 20.03 10.04 10.22
C TRP A 288 18.84 9.27 10.80
N SER A 289 18.18 9.85 11.80
CA SER A 289 17.06 9.23 12.55
C SER A 289 15.68 9.63 12.08
N SER A 290 15.57 10.73 11.33
CA SER A 290 14.33 11.20 10.73
C SER A 290 14.63 12.12 9.56
N PHE A 291 13.63 12.47 8.78
CA PHE A 291 13.72 13.55 7.80
C PHE A 291 12.49 14.43 7.87
N ALA A 292 12.67 15.71 7.58
CA ALA A 292 11.59 16.68 7.60
C ALA A 292 11.37 17.28 6.22
N PHE A 293 10.12 17.32 5.80
CA PHE A 293 9.71 17.95 4.55
C PHE A 293 9.71 19.47 4.69
N ASN A 294 10.13 20.16 3.63
CA ASN A 294 10.15 21.62 3.56
C ASN A 294 8.92 22.16 2.79
N GLN A 295 8.81 23.49 2.69
CA GLN A 295 7.68 24.15 2.01
C GLN A 295 7.58 23.85 0.50
N GLN A 296 8.62 23.27 -0.11
CA GLN A 296 8.63 22.91 -1.53
C GLN A 296 8.18 21.47 -1.79
N ALA A 297 7.91 20.71 -0.71
CA ALA A 297 7.39 19.35 -0.79
C ALA A 297 5.94 19.33 -1.29
N PRO A 298 5.48 18.21 -1.86
CA PRO A 298 4.07 18.03 -2.21
C PRO A 298 3.15 18.25 -1.02
N ALA A 299 1.92 18.70 -1.29
CA ALA A 299 0.91 18.85 -0.26
C ALA A 299 0.61 17.51 0.44
N HIS A 300 0.16 17.58 1.69
CA HIS A 300 -0.27 16.44 2.51
C HIS A 300 0.83 15.43 2.90
N VAL A 301 2.11 15.69 2.61
CA VAL A 301 3.21 14.97 3.25
C VAL A 301 3.19 15.21 4.77
N PRO A 302 3.58 14.23 5.60
CA PRO A 302 3.77 14.48 7.02
C PRO A 302 4.92 15.47 7.24
N PRO A 303 4.93 16.26 8.33
CA PRO A 303 6.00 17.21 8.59
C PRO A 303 7.34 16.52 8.83
N VAL A 304 7.34 15.36 9.49
CA VAL A 304 8.51 14.55 9.82
C VAL A 304 8.18 13.08 9.62
N VAL A 305 9.15 12.31 9.13
CA VAL A 305 9.11 10.84 9.12
C VAL A 305 10.31 10.31 9.87
N PHE A 306 10.09 9.39 10.80
CA PHE A 306 11.14 8.72 11.56
C PHE A 306 11.66 7.49 10.82
N GLN A 307 12.97 7.43 10.67
CA GLN A 307 13.69 6.31 10.07
C GLN A 307 15.15 6.40 10.47
N ASP A 308 15.66 5.38 11.16
CA ASP A 308 17.07 5.29 11.51
C ASP A 308 17.85 4.59 10.38
N SER A 309 18.57 5.39 9.59
CA SER A 309 19.33 4.90 8.44
C SER A 309 20.82 4.80 8.80
N GLY A 310 21.39 3.60 8.73
CA GLY A 310 22.82 3.36 8.99
C GLY A 310 23.75 3.78 7.85
N ASN A 311 23.20 4.11 6.69
CA ASN A 311 23.91 4.66 5.55
C ASN A 311 22.95 5.50 4.70
N ILE A 312 23.49 6.34 3.82
CA ILE A 312 22.73 7.01 2.77
C ILE A 312 23.60 7.15 1.51
N ARG A 313 22.93 7.40 0.39
CA ARG A 313 23.57 7.88 -0.84
C ARG A 313 22.84 9.14 -1.31
N PRO A 314 23.31 10.33 -0.91
CA PRO A 314 22.60 11.57 -1.19
C PRO A 314 22.48 11.82 -2.69
N VAL A 315 21.34 12.38 -3.08
CA VAL A 315 21.12 12.90 -4.44
C VAL A 315 20.92 14.40 -4.35
N ARG A 316 21.37 15.12 -5.39
CA ARG A 316 21.23 16.57 -5.48
C ARG A 316 20.52 16.98 -6.77
N PRO A 317 19.74 18.08 -6.75
CA PRO A 317 19.20 18.68 -7.97
C PRO A 317 20.30 18.98 -9.00
N ALA A 318 20.04 18.72 -10.28
CA ALA A 318 20.94 19.07 -11.38
C ALA A 318 20.22 19.79 -12.53
N ALA A 319 18.94 19.50 -12.75
CA ALA A 319 18.12 20.15 -13.78
C ALA A 319 17.32 21.34 -13.23
N LYS A 320 16.93 22.26 -14.13
CA LYS A 320 16.02 23.36 -13.80
C LYS A 320 14.69 22.80 -13.28
N GLY A 321 14.27 23.23 -12.09
CA GLY A 321 13.06 22.77 -11.42
C GLY A 321 13.23 21.52 -10.55
N ALA A 322 14.41 20.88 -10.56
CA ALA A 322 14.75 19.90 -9.53
C ALA A 322 15.04 20.60 -8.20
N ARG A 323 14.60 20.02 -7.08
CA ARG A 323 14.71 20.65 -5.75
C ARG A 323 14.77 19.61 -4.63
N VAL A 324 15.42 19.97 -3.53
CA VAL A 324 15.39 19.20 -2.29
C VAL A 324 14.04 19.45 -1.62
N ILE A 325 13.30 18.39 -1.29
CA ILE A 325 11.98 18.50 -0.64
C ILE A 325 12.00 18.01 0.81
N ALA A 326 13.03 17.27 1.22
CA ALA A 326 13.25 16.89 2.61
C ALA A 326 14.74 16.73 2.92
N THR A 327 15.11 17.02 4.16
CA THR A 327 16.48 16.92 4.67
C THR A 327 16.51 16.02 5.89
N TRP A 328 17.58 15.24 6.04
CA TRP A 328 17.76 14.40 7.21
C TRP A 328 17.90 15.22 8.50
N ARG A 329 17.53 14.62 9.61
CA ARG A 329 17.74 15.09 10.99
C ARG A 329 18.36 13.97 11.80
N ASN A 330 19.26 14.34 12.70
CA ASN A 330 19.80 13.40 13.67
C ASN A 330 18.79 13.13 14.80
N GLN A 331 19.18 12.27 15.73
CA GLN A 331 18.38 11.89 16.88
C GLN A 331 17.97 13.06 17.80
N ALA A 332 18.80 14.11 17.88
CA ALA A 332 18.49 15.33 18.62
C ALA A 332 17.54 16.28 17.85
N GLY A 333 17.01 15.85 16.69
CA GLY A 333 16.15 16.65 15.83
C GLY A 333 16.91 17.72 15.02
N ARG A 334 18.25 17.73 15.07
CA ARG A 334 19.06 18.72 14.35
C ARG A 334 19.18 18.35 12.88
N THR A 335 18.83 19.30 12.01
CA THR A 335 18.96 19.18 10.55
C THR A 335 20.41 18.86 10.16
N GLN A 336 20.56 17.87 9.29
CA GLN A 336 21.83 17.48 8.67
C GLN A 336 21.99 18.18 7.32
N LYS A 337 23.19 18.16 6.72
CA LYS A 337 23.44 18.80 5.43
C LYS A 337 22.95 17.96 4.24
N GLU A 338 22.74 16.66 4.45
CA GLU A 338 22.40 15.72 3.40
C GLU A 338 20.90 15.72 3.06
N PRO A 339 20.52 15.87 1.78
CA PRO A 339 19.14 15.67 1.35
C PRO A 339 18.64 14.26 1.64
N ALA A 340 17.42 14.16 2.14
CA ALA A 340 16.69 12.90 2.27
C ALA A 340 15.89 12.60 1.00
N TRP A 341 15.26 13.63 0.42
CA TRP A 341 14.43 13.53 -0.77
C TRP A 341 14.71 14.65 -1.77
N VAL A 342 14.78 14.30 -3.05
CA VAL A 342 14.84 15.23 -4.18
C VAL A 342 13.68 14.96 -5.12
N GLN A 343 13.04 16.02 -5.58
CA GLN A 343 12.00 15.99 -6.61
C GLN A 343 12.52 16.64 -7.89
N SER A 344 12.16 16.09 -9.05
CA SER A 344 12.30 16.71 -10.36
C SER A 344 11.03 16.49 -11.17
N GLN A 345 11.01 16.97 -12.43
CA GLN A 345 9.92 16.65 -13.34
C GLN A 345 9.78 15.13 -13.54
N GLN A 346 10.87 14.36 -13.55
CA GLN A 346 10.84 12.92 -13.83
C GLN A 346 10.43 12.07 -12.63
N GLY A 347 10.37 12.67 -11.44
CA GLY A 347 9.80 12.06 -10.25
C GLY A 347 10.58 12.35 -8.98
N LEU A 348 10.64 11.39 -8.07
CA LEU A 348 11.17 11.56 -6.71
C LEU A 348 12.25 10.52 -6.40
N TRP A 349 13.26 10.94 -5.63
CA TRP A 349 14.37 10.09 -5.22
C TRP A 349 14.65 10.24 -3.73
N MET A 350 14.59 9.14 -2.99
CA MET A 350 15.01 9.00 -1.60
C MET A 350 16.46 8.54 -1.51
N ALA A 351 17.26 9.19 -0.66
CA ALA A 351 18.69 8.89 -0.47
C ALA A 351 18.95 7.54 0.23
N HIS A 352 17.92 6.80 0.63
CA HIS A 352 18.01 5.50 1.28
C HIS A 352 16.80 4.62 0.91
N ILE A 353 16.90 3.32 1.17
CA ILE A 353 15.73 2.43 1.09
C ILE A 353 14.71 2.83 2.17
N LEU A 354 13.42 2.60 1.91
CA LEU A 354 12.39 2.77 2.94
C LEU A 354 12.52 1.65 3.98
N LEU A 355 12.63 1.98 5.27
CA LEU A 355 12.72 1.03 6.38
C LEU A 355 11.37 0.83 7.10
N ASP A 356 11.26 -0.15 7.98
CA ASP A 356 10.08 -0.34 8.84
C ASP A 356 10.00 0.71 9.96
N GLY A 357 8.84 0.79 10.63
CA GLY A 357 8.56 1.72 11.73
C GLY A 357 7.94 3.03 11.24
N ASP A 358 7.30 3.78 12.13
CA ASP A 358 6.59 5.02 11.77
C ASP A 358 5.58 4.85 10.61
N ASP A 359 4.90 3.71 10.60
CA ASP A 359 4.10 3.23 9.47
C ASP A 359 3.00 4.23 9.03
N ALA A 360 2.40 4.95 9.98
CA ALA A 360 1.37 5.94 9.69
C ALA A 360 1.92 7.09 8.83
N ASN A 361 3.04 7.70 9.25
CA ASN A 361 3.67 8.78 8.50
C ASN A 361 4.26 8.28 7.18
N LYS A 362 4.85 7.08 7.15
CA LYS A 362 5.38 6.51 5.88
C LYS A 362 4.28 6.22 4.87
N LYS A 363 3.11 5.73 5.30
CA LYS A 363 1.95 5.55 4.41
C LYS A 363 1.40 6.88 3.92
N GLN A 364 1.26 7.87 4.80
CA GLN A 364 0.82 9.22 4.40
C GLN A 364 1.80 9.85 3.41
N MET A 365 3.11 9.76 3.69
CA MET A 365 4.17 10.21 2.79
C MET A 365 4.05 9.51 1.44
N LEU A 366 3.99 8.18 1.41
CA LEU A 366 3.92 7.42 0.17
C LEU A 366 2.70 7.81 -0.67
N LEU A 367 1.53 7.96 -0.04
CA LEU A 367 0.33 8.41 -0.74
C LEU A 367 0.46 9.83 -1.28
N ALA A 368 0.99 10.77 -0.50
CA ALA A 368 1.18 12.15 -0.95
C ALA A 368 2.18 12.25 -2.11
N LEU A 369 3.29 11.52 -2.03
CA LEU A 369 4.28 11.46 -3.10
C LEU A 369 3.74 10.79 -4.37
N LEU A 370 2.96 9.71 -4.24
CA LEU A 370 2.31 9.07 -5.39
C LEU A 370 1.20 9.95 -5.98
N GLY A 371 0.45 10.66 -5.14
CA GLY A 371 -0.57 11.61 -5.58
C GLY A 371 0.01 12.81 -6.34
N GLU A 372 1.23 13.22 -6.02
CA GLU A 372 1.99 14.20 -6.82
C GLU A 372 2.37 13.64 -8.21
N LEU A 373 2.84 12.39 -8.25
CA LEU A 373 3.26 11.76 -9.52
C LEU A 373 2.09 11.33 -10.40
N HIS A 374 0.99 10.94 -9.76
CA HIS A 374 -0.19 10.34 -10.37
C HIS A 374 -1.45 10.69 -9.55
N PRO A 375 -2.06 11.87 -9.80
CA PRO A 375 -3.19 12.38 -9.03
C PRO A 375 -4.38 11.43 -8.83
N PRO A 376 -4.76 10.55 -9.78
CA PRO A 376 -5.82 9.56 -9.57
C PRO A 376 -5.58 8.61 -8.38
N ALA A 377 -4.34 8.44 -7.92
CA ALA A 377 -4.04 7.68 -6.71
C ALA A 377 -4.81 8.19 -5.48
N TRP A 378 -5.02 9.50 -5.37
CA TRP A 378 -5.81 10.08 -4.28
C TRP A 378 -7.25 9.59 -4.29
N GLN A 379 -7.89 9.51 -5.44
CA GLN A 379 -9.27 9.02 -5.56
C GLN A 379 -9.38 7.56 -5.12
N THR A 380 -8.47 6.71 -5.58
CA THR A 380 -8.45 5.28 -5.24
C THR A 380 -8.22 5.08 -3.74
N ALA A 381 -7.23 5.77 -3.16
CA ALA A 381 -6.94 5.69 -1.73
C ALA A 381 -8.09 6.26 -0.88
N ALA A 382 -8.74 7.34 -1.33
CA ALA A 382 -9.88 7.95 -0.66
C ALA A 382 -11.09 6.99 -0.61
N ALA A 383 -11.41 6.31 -1.71
CA ALA A 383 -12.46 5.29 -1.73
C ALA A 383 -12.15 4.13 -0.77
N ALA A 384 -10.89 3.68 -0.72
CA ALA A 384 -10.48 2.62 0.21
C ALA A 384 -10.54 3.10 1.68
N ALA A 385 -10.10 4.32 1.97
CA ALA A 385 -10.13 4.91 3.30
C ALA A 385 -11.58 5.09 3.79
N TRP A 386 -12.47 5.59 2.93
CA TRP A 386 -13.90 5.68 3.20
C TRP A 386 -14.51 4.34 3.62
N ASN A 387 -14.28 3.30 2.81
CA ASN A 387 -14.84 1.98 3.05
C ASN A 387 -14.36 1.34 4.37
N LYS A 388 -13.20 1.76 4.86
CA LYS A 388 -12.56 1.22 6.08
C LYS A 388 -12.74 2.11 7.32
N SER A 389 -13.19 3.36 7.17
CA SER A 389 -13.17 4.38 8.23
C SER A 389 -14.07 3.99 9.42
N GLY A 390 -15.28 3.49 9.13
CA GLY A 390 -16.25 3.06 10.14
C GLY A 390 -16.03 1.66 10.71
N ARG A 391 -15.02 0.90 10.25
CA ARG A 391 -14.79 -0.49 10.68
C ARG A 391 -13.97 -0.54 11.95
N ILE A 392 -14.31 -1.33 12.96
CA ILE A 392 -13.43 -1.66 14.09
C ILE A 392 -13.68 -3.11 14.48
N ALA A 393 -12.61 -3.86 14.78
CA ALA A 393 -12.70 -5.29 15.10
C ALA A 393 -13.56 -6.04 14.06
N SER A 394 -14.65 -6.67 14.49
CA SER A 394 -15.59 -7.40 13.62
C SER A 394 -16.71 -6.54 13.02
N PHE A 395 -16.80 -5.25 13.34
CA PHE A 395 -17.86 -4.36 12.89
C PHE A 395 -17.52 -3.71 11.54
N GLN A 396 -18.50 -3.62 10.62
CA GLN A 396 -18.24 -3.34 9.20
C GLN A 396 -18.51 -1.90 8.76
N ASN A 397 -19.17 -1.13 9.61
CA ASN A 397 -19.53 0.25 9.35
C ASN A 397 -19.75 1.00 10.67
N LEU A 398 -19.86 2.32 10.59
CA LEU A 398 -20.04 3.17 11.77
C LEU A 398 -21.26 2.77 12.61
N PRO A 399 -22.48 2.60 12.04
CA PRO A 399 -23.65 2.15 12.81
C PRO A 399 -23.42 0.86 13.60
N GLU A 400 -22.85 -0.16 12.96
CA GLU A 400 -22.52 -1.43 13.61
C GLU A 400 -21.46 -1.26 14.68
N THR A 401 -20.41 -0.47 14.42
CA THR A 401 -19.34 -0.20 15.39
C THR A 401 -19.92 0.46 16.64
N LEU A 402 -20.74 1.51 16.48
CA LEU A 402 -21.37 2.20 17.61
C LEU A 402 -22.34 1.29 18.37
N ALA A 403 -23.16 0.51 17.66
CA ALA A 403 -24.08 -0.45 18.28
C ALA A 403 -23.31 -1.55 19.03
N GLY A 404 -22.24 -2.07 18.44
CA GLY A 404 -21.39 -3.11 19.01
C GLY A 404 -20.68 -2.65 20.28
N ILE A 405 -20.09 -1.45 20.25
CA ILE A 405 -19.50 -0.81 21.43
C ILE A 405 -20.54 -0.63 22.55
N ARG A 406 -21.76 -0.22 22.21
CA ARG A 406 -22.87 -0.09 23.18
C ARG A 406 -23.31 -1.43 23.77
N ARG A 407 -23.25 -2.52 23.01
CA ARG A 407 -23.61 -3.86 23.48
C ARG A 407 -22.52 -4.49 24.34
N ALA A 408 -21.25 -4.27 24.01
CA ALA A 408 -20.09 -4.79 24.75
C ALA A 408 -19.90 -4.13 26.15
N ARG A 409 -20.94 -3.45 26.67
CA ARG A 409 -21.02 -2.65 27.90
C ARG A 409 -20.28 -3.29 29.08
N THR A 410 -19.00 -2.98 29.16
CA THR A 410 -18.14 -3.31 30.28
C THR A 410 -17.53 -2.00 30.84
N GLY A 411 -17.16 -1.02 30.00
CA GLY A 411 -16.67 0.31 30.44
C GLY A 411 -17.67 1.48 30.31
N LYS A 412 -17.21 2.69 30.68
CA LYS A 412 -17.93 3.96 30.43
C LYS A 412 -17.74 4.39 28.97
N ILE A 413 -18.84 4.57 28.24
CA ILE A 413 -18.83 5.09 26.86
C ILE A 413 -18.87 6.61 26.90
N SER A 414 -17.88 7.28 26.31
CA SER A 414 -17.87 8.75 26.22
C SER A 414 -18.89 9.27 25.21
N ALA A 415 -19.90 9.99 25.67
CA ALA A 415 -20.88 10.64 24.80
C ALA A 415 -20.21 11.65 23.84
N ALA A 416 -19.18 12.35 24.30
CA ALA A 416 -18.42 13.30 23.50
C ALA A 416 -17.71 12.62 22.31
N LEU A 417 -17.05 11.47 22.54
CA LEU A 417 -16.40 10.72 21.46
C LEU A 417 -17.42 10.15 20.45
N VAL A 418 -18.62 9.77 20.90
CA VAL A 418 -19.70 9.34 20.00
C VAL A 418 -20.15 10.51 19.11
N GLN A 419 -20.38 11.69 19.68
CA GLN A 419 -20.77 12.88 18.90
C GLN A 419 -19.67 13.29 17.92
N GLN A 420 -18.40 13.24 18.35
CA GLN A 420 -17.26 13.51 17.49
C GLN A 420 -17.20 12.54 16.30
N ALA A 421 -17.41 11.24 16.53
CA ALA A 421 -17.41 10.25 15.45
C ALA A 421 -18.55 10.49 14.44
N LEU A 422 -19.75 10.88 14.90
CA LEU A 422 -20.87 11.20 14.02
C LEU A 422 -20.59 12.46 13.18
N ALA A 423 -20.04 13.51 13.79
CA ALA A 423 -19.66 14.73 13.07
C ALA A 423 -18.55 14.46 12.03
N GLN A 424 -17.54 13.67 12.38
CA GLN A 424 -16.47 13.28 11.45
C GLN A 424 -17.00 12.47 10.26
N ASP A 425 -18.01 11.61 10.47
CA ASP A 425 -18.69 10.85 9.41
C ASP A 425 -19.53 11.75 8.48
N GLU A 426 -20.13 12.82 9.00
CA GLU A 426 -20.80 13.84 8.19
C GLU A 426 -19.80 14.65 7.35
N GLU A 427 -18.70 15.13 7.94
CA GLU A 427 -17.62 15.83 7.22
C GLU A 427 -17.02 14.97 6.11
N LEU A 428 -16.87 13.68 6.39
CA LEU A 428 -16.53 12.67 5.41
C LEU A 428 -17.49 12.75 4.21
N ARG A 429 -18.81 12.67 4.41
CA ARG A 429 -19.80 12.69 3.31
C ARG A 429 -19.68 13.96 2.46
N ILE A 430 -19.41 15.10 3.11
CA ILE A 430 -19.15 16.38 2.43
C ILE A 430 -17.90 16.29 1.53
N HIS A 431 -16.79 15.74 2.04
CA HIS A 431 -15.57 15.58 1.26
C HIS A 431 -15.74 14.63 0.06
N VAL A 432 -16.55 13.57 0.18
CA VAL A 432 -16.91 12.71 -0.96
C VAL A 432 -17.66 13.51 -2.01
N ALA A 433 -18.72 14.21 -1.60
CA ALA A 433 -19.55 15.01 -2.52
C ALA A 433 -18.73 16.08 -3.26
N GLN A 434 -17.76 16.68 -2.58
CA GLN A 434 -16.88 17.72 -3.11
C GLN A 434 -15.61 17.16 -3.80
N ARG A 435 -15.44 15.84 -3.87
CA ARG A 435 -14.24 15.17 -4.43
C ARG A 435 -12.92 15.65 -3.82
N ARG A 436 -12.94 16.03 -2.53
CA ARG A 436 -11.77 16.47 -1.75
C ARG A 436 -11.01 15.26 -1.22
N TYR A 437 -10.41 14.49 -2.13
CA TYR A 437 -9.83 13.17 -1.82
C TYR A 437 -8.72 13.20 -0.75
N PRO A 438 -7.75 14.13 -0.75
CA PRO A 438 -6.75 14.18 0.31
C PRO A 438 -7.34 14.43 1.70
N GLN A 439 -8.28 15.37 1.79
CA GLN A 439 -9.01 15.68 3.03
C GLN A 439 -9.86 14.50 3.48
N LEU A 440 -10.45 13.76 2.53
CA LEU A 440 -11.21 12.55 2.83
C LEU A 440 -10.35 11.49 3.51
N VAL A 441 -9.14 11.23 3.01
CA VAL A 441 -8.22 10.25 3.59
C VAL A 441 -7.81 10.66 5.01
N GLN A 442 -7.48 11.94 5.21
CA GLN A 442 -7.14 12.46 6.53
C GLN A 442 -8.31 12.31 7.52
N LYS A 443 -9.51 12.76 7.12
CA LYS A 443 -10.70 12.69 7.95
C LYS A 443 -11.12 11.24 8.26
N ALA A 444 -10.93 10.32 7.32
CA ALA A 444 -11.18 8.90 7.51
C ALA A 444 -10.24 8.30 8.58
N ALA A 445 -8.97 8.72 8.61
CA ALA A 445 -8.02 8.32 9.64
C ALA A 445 -8.40 8.91 11.02
N GLU A 446 -8.86 10.17 11.07
CA GLU A 446 -9.37 10.79 12.29
C GLU A 446 -10.60 10.06 12.84
N LEU A 447 -11.59 9.75 12.01
CA LEU A 447 -12.75 8.94 12.41
C LEU A 447 -12.33 7.58 12.95
N LYS A 448 -11.42 6.89 12.25
CA LYS A 448 -10.89 5.60 12.69
C LYS A 448 -10.23 5.68 14.06
N ALA A 449 -9.44 6.73 14.31
CA ALA A 449 -8.79 6.95 15.59
C ALA A 449 -9.81 7.20 16.72
N THR A 450 -10.81 8.05 16.46
CA THR A 450 -11.92 8.28 17.41
C THR A 450 -12.66 6.98 17.74
N LEU A 451 -12.98 6.17 16.72
CA LEU A 451 -13.66 4.89 16.92
C LEU A 451 -12.79 3.85 17.65
N LEU A 452 -11.49 3.83 17.38
CA LEU A 452 -10.55 2.98 18.10
C LEU A 452 -10.46 3.38 19.58
N GLN A 453 -10.38 4.68 19.86
CA GLN A 453 -10.41 5.20 21.23
C GLN A 453 -11.72 4.84 21.92
N LEU A 454 -12.86 5.06 21.26
CA LEU A 454 -14.17 4.68 21.77
C LEU A 454 -14.26 3.18 22.07
N TYR A 455 -13.76 2.34 21.15
CA TYR A 455 -13.73 0.89 21.31
C TYR A 455 -12.82 0.45 22.47
N ALA A 456 -11.64 1.05 22.60
CA ALA A 456 -10.70 0.77 23.67
C ALA A 456 -11.24 1.21 25.04
N SER A 457 -11.83 2.41 25.14
CA SER A 457 -12.42 2.92 26.38
C SER A 457 -13.66 2.14 26.85
N ALA A 458 -14.31 1.42 25.94
CA ALA A 458 -15.44 0.56 26.28
C ALA A 458 -15.02 -0.79 26.88
N GLN A 459 -13.74 -1.17 26.80
CA GLN A 459 -13.23 -2.40 27.40
C GLN A 459 -13.00 -2.25 28.91
N GLN A 460 -13.18 -3.34 29.67
CA GLN A 460 -12.72 -3.41 31.06
C GLN A 460 -11.28 -3.92 31.15
N PRO A 461 -10.42 -3.27 31.96
CA PRO A 461 -9.17 -3.85 32.42
C PRO A 461 -9.40 -5.25 33.02
N ARG A 462 -8.52 -6.21 32.71
CA ARG A 462 -8.47 -7.49 33.42
C ARG A 462 -7.53 -7.35 34.61
N THR A 463 -7.90 -7.89 35.77
CA THR A 463 -7.07 -7.85 36.98
C THR A 463 -6.43 -9.23 37.24
N PRO A 464 -5.10 -9.32 37.48
CA PRO A 464 -4.12 -8.23 37.42
C PRO A 464 -3.86 -7.78 35.97
N GLU A 465 -3.72 -6.47 35.77
CA GLU A 465 -3.53 -5.90 34.45
C GLU A 465 -2.05 -5.88 34.07
N PHE A 466 -1.75 -6.37 32.86
CA PHE A 466 -0.39 -6.39 32.33
C PHE A 466 -0.33 -5.55 31.05
N ARG A 467 0.35 -4.40 31.09
CA ARG A 467 0.48 -3.47 29.95
C ARG A 467 1.94 -3.29 29.57
N GLY A 468 2.38 -3.98 28.52
CA GLY A 468 3.77 -3.98 28.09
C GLY A 468 4.02 -3.29 26.76
N VAL A 469 5.26 -2.82 26.55
CA VAL A 469 5.76 -2.37 25.24
C VAL A 469 6.95 -3.22 24.79
N TRP A 470 6.98 -3.57 23.51
CA TRP A 470 8.15 -4.20 22.88
C TRP A 470 9.16 -3.14 22.43
N ASN A 471 10.40 -3.21 22.90
CA ASN A 471 11.48 -2.30 22.48
C ASN A 471 12.49 -3.06 21.61
N HIS A 472 12.28 -3.00 20.29
CA HIS A 472 13.10 -3.76 19.33
C HIS A 472 14.58 -3.33 19.29
N SER A 473 14.89 -2.06 19.57
CA SER A 473 16.27 -1.57 19.62
C SER A 473 17.05 -2.10 20.84
N GLY A 474 16.36 -2.53 21.89
CA GLY A 474 16.97 -2.94 23.16
C GLY A 474 17.73 -1.82 23.89
N CYS A 475 17.48 -0.55 23.55
CA CYS A 475 18.17 0.60 24.14
C CYS A 475 17.20 1.61 24.79
N GLY A 476 15.90 1.31 24.81
CA GLY A 476 14.86 2.27 25.17
C GLY A 476 14.48 3.21 24.02
N LEU A 477 13.58 4.16 24.31
CA LEU A 477 13.16 5.20 23.37
C LEU A 477 14.29 6.21 23.15
N TYR A 478 15.04 6.48 24.22
CA TYR A 478 16.29 7.23 24.21
C TYR A 478 17.42 6.24 24.49
N PRO A 479 18.23 5.87 23.47
CA PRO A 479 19.27 4.86 23.58
C PRO A 479 20.17 5.05 24.80
N GLY A 480 20.17 4.06 25.71
CA GLY A 480 20.95 4.05 26.94
C GLY A 480 20.34 4.88 28.09
N ASP A 481 19.25 5.62 27.87
CA ASP A 481 18.54 6.37 28.89
C ASP A 481 17.20 5.68 29.22
N TRP A 482 17.36 4.53 29.91
CA TRP A 482 16.25 3.73 30.39
C TRP A 482 15.42 4.46 31.44
N ASN A 483 16.02 5.30 32.28
CA ASN A 483 15.29 6.10 33.27
C ASN A 483 14.27 7.02 32.61
N ARG A 484 14.69 7.79 31.60
CA ARG A 484 13.77 8.66 30.85
C ARG A 484 12.73 7.85 30.08
N THR A 485 13.15 6.75 29.47
CA THR A 485 12.23 5.85 28.74
C THR A 485 11.16 5.31 29.69
N CYS A 486 11.55 4.66 30.79
CA CYS A 486 10.64 4.06 31.77
C CYS A 486 9.75 5.10 32.45
N LYS A 487 10.26 6.31 32.73
CA LYS A 487 9.43 7.42 33.23
C LYS A 487 8.28 7.75 32.27
N LEU A 488 8.56 7.92 30.97
CA LEU A 488 7.52 8.20 29.98
C LEU A 488 6.54 7.03 29.82
N LEU A 489 7.03 5.80 29.86
CA LEU A 489 6.17 4.61 29.78
C LEU A 489 5.24 4.51 31.00
N ALA A 490 5.77 4.76 32.20
CA ALA A 490 4.99 4.78 33.44
C ALA A 490 3.96 5.90 33.45
N GLU A 491 4.32 7.12 33.02
CA GLU A 491 3.40 8.25 32.85
C GLU A 491 2.29 7.94 31.83
N ALA A 492 2.58 7.12 30.81
CA ALA A 492 1.59 6.60 29.86
C ALA A 492 0.78 5.40 30.38
N GLY A 493 1.01 4.97 31.63
CA GLY A 493 0.30 3.85 32.27
C GLY A 493 0.70 2.46 31.79
N LEU A 494 1.91 2.31 31.23
CA LEU A 494 2.52 1.01 30.92
C LEU A 494 3.28 0.48 32.15
N THR A 495 3.23 -0.84 32.35
CA THR A 495 3.76 -1.51 33.54
C THR A 495 4.92 -2.46 33.24
N ALA A 496 5.24 -2.68 31.96
CA ALA A 496 6.32 -3.57 31.55
C ALA A 496 7.00 -3.08 30.26
N VAL A 497 8.29 -3.43 30.12
CA VAL A 497 9.03 -3.32 28.86
C VAL A 497 9.64 -4.66 28.51
N PHE A 498 9.66 -4.96 27.22
CA PHE A 498 10.30 -6.14 26.66
C PHE A 498 11.42 -5.68 25.73
N PRO A 499 12.64 -5.48 26.25
CA PRO A 499 13.78 -5.06 25.45
C PRO A 499 14.38 -6.25 24.69
N ASN A 500 14.67 -6.03 23.41
CA ASN A 500 15.40 -7.00 22.59
C ASN A 500 16.90 -6.96 22.89
N LEU A 501 17.35 -7.70 23.90
CA LEU A 501 18.71 -7.59 24.42
C LEU A 501 19.70 -8.62 23.85
N ALA A 502 19.24 -9.68 23.19
CA ALA A 502 20.12 -10.70 22.62
C ALA A 502 19.47 -11.44 21.45
N TRP A 503 20.31 -11.92 20.54
CA TRP A 503 19.94 -12.82 19.44
C TRP A 503 21.10 -13.77 19.13
N ALA A 504 20.92 -14.68 18.17
CA ALA A 504 21.87 -15.76 17.87
C ALA A 504 23.32 -15.32 17.58
N GLY A 505 23.55 -14.04 17.27
CA GLY A 505 24.87 -13.52 16.91
C GLY A 505 25.46 -12.48 17.84
N ALA A 506 24.70 -11.88 18.77
CA ALA A 506 25.22 -10.84 19.66
C ALA A 506 24.28 -10.54 20.85
N ALA A 507 24.82 -9.82 21.85
CA ALA A 507 24.07 -9.32 23.01
C ALA A 507 24.35 -7.84 23.30
N HIS A 508 23.34 -7.13 23.79
CA HIS A 508 23.41 -5.76 24.31
C HIS A 508 23.95 -5.68 25.75
N TYR A 509 24.53 -6.77 26.24
CA TYR A 509 25.15 -6.93 27.55
C TYR A 509 26.35 -7.88 27.45
N PRO A 510 27.23 -7.95 28.48
CA PRO A 510 28.37 -8.88 28.51
C PRO A 510 27.91 -10.34 28.61
N SER A 511 27.68 -10.98 27.47
CA SER A 511 27.34 -12.40 27.38
C SER A 511 28.58 -13.28 27.29
N LYS A 512 28.52 -14.49 27.88
CA LYS A 512 29.54 -15.54 27.74
C LYS A 512 29.37 -16.37 26.47
N LEU A 513 28.21 -16.27 25.79
CA LEU A 513 27.84 -17.13 24.67
C LEU A 513 27.97 -16.43 23.31
N VAL A 514 27.69 -15.13 23.28
CA VAL A 514 27.68 -14.32 22.05
C VAL A 514 28.40 -13.00 22.28
N PRO A 515 29.03 -12.42 21.26
CA PRO A 515 29.79 -11.18 21.42
C PRO A 515 28.90 -10.00 21.81
N ALA A 516 29.48 -9.08 22.59
CA ALA A 516 28.84 -7.80 22.91
C ALA A 516 28.72 -6.92 21.66
N THR A 517 27.56 -6.29 21.46
CA THR A 517 27.31 -5.38 20.34
C THR A 517 28.03 -4.04 20.53
N GLN A 518 28.07 -3.25 19.45
CA GLN A 518 28.50 -1.85 19.55
C GLN A 518 27.62 -1.05 20.51
N THR A 519 26.31 -1.32 20.55
CA THR A 519 25.40 -0.74 21.56
C THR A 519 25.90 -0.96 22.98
N ALA A 520 26.24 -2.21 23.35
CA ALA A 520 26.74 -2.53 24.69
C ALA A 520 28.05 -1.79 24.99
N ARG A 521 28.91 -1.61 23.98
CA ARG A 521 30.16 -0.85 24.11
C ARG A 521 29.95 0.65 24.25
N THR A 522 28.92 1.20 23.61
CA THR A 522 28.63 2.64 23.59
C THR A 522 27.78 3.09 24.77
N TYR A 523 26.76 2.31 25.13
CA TYR A 523 25.78 2.67 26.15
C TYR A 523 25.89 1.84 27.43
N GLY A 524 26.81 0.87 27.48
CA GLY A 524 26.98 -0.04 28.61
C GLY A 524 26.00 -1.22 28.58
N ASP A 525 26.00 -2.01 29.65
CA ASP A 525 25.13 -3.17 29.82
C ASP A 525 23.65 -2.76 29.83
N GLN A 526 22.96 -3.04 28.72
CA GLN A 526 21.55 -2.68 28.60
C GLN A 526 20.63 -3.58 29.44
N LEU A 527 21.03 -4.81 29.77
CA LEU A 527 20.26 -5.70 30.64
C LEU A 527 20.26 -5.23 32.08
N GLN A 528 21.39 -4.66 32.54
CA GLN A 528 21.47 -4.09 33.88
C GLN A 528 20.69 -2.77 34.00
N GLN A 529 20.56 -2.01 32.91
CA GLN A 529 19.94 -0.69 32.91
C GLN A 529 18.42 -0.69 32.72
N SER A 530 17.89 -1.68 31.99
CA SER A 530 16.46 -1.85 31.70
C SER A 530 15.75 -2.63 32.80
#